data_AF-A0A1F4F4I8-F1
#
_entry.id   AF-A0A1F4F4I8-F1
#
_cell.length_a   1.000
_cell.length_b   1.000
_cell.length_c   1.000
_cell.angle_alpha   90.00
_cell.angle_beta   90.00
_cell.angle_gamma   90.00
#
_symmetry.space_group_name_H-M   'P 1'
#
loop_
_entity.id
_entity.type
_entity.pdbx_description
1 polymer ?
#
loop_
_entity_poly.entity_id
_entity_poly.type
_entity_poly.pdbx_seq_one_letter_code
_entity_poly.pdbx_strand_id
1 'polypeptide(L)'
;MKPLFAKPLSVLTVGVSSFGDAIAQCGAPVTQLDWVPPAGGDRQVAEALARLLNEPMVEAANAKAVDRYLAAQPRLSTVGIAREVLPRMDRRMILHAGPPIDWARMCGPMRGAIVGAILYEGWADSPQRAQALAAGGEIAFEPCHHHAAVGPMAGIISPSMPVWVVTNPAHGNSAYSNLNEGLGKVLRFGANSAEVLTRLKWMEKTLAPTLRAGLEALGEIDLKPLMAQALHMGDEVHNRNAAASSLLIKKLVPALLKSGAPAGDVAQVIEFIAGNDHFFLNISMAACKAMLDAAHGVAGSSLVTVMARNGVEFGIRVSGLGDRWFTTPAPVVEGLYFPGY
;
A
#
# COMPACT_ATOMS: atom_id res chain seq x y z
N MET A 1 25.94 31.56 -34.53
CA MET A 1 26.53 30.39 -33.84
C MET A 1 25.55 29.89 -32.78
N LYS A 2 25.33 28.58 -32.65
CA LYS A 2 24.49 28.04 -31.58
C LYS A 2 25.12 28.39 -30.22
N PRO A 3 24.36 28.88 -29.22
CA PRO A 3 24.89 29.31 -27.91
C PRO A 3 25.57 28.18 -27.12
N LEU A 4 25.38 26.93 -27.51
CA LEU A 4 26.00 25.74 -26.93
C LEU A 4 27.54 25.78 -27.00
N PHE A 5 28.13 26.36 -28.05
CA PHE A 5 29.59 26.42 -28.22
C PHE A 5 30.22 27.72 -27.70
N ALA A 6 29.41 28.59 -27.08
CA ALA A 6 29.87 29.86 -26.53
C ALA A 6 30.19 29.79 -25.03
N LYS A 7 30.09 28.61 -24.41
CA LYS A 7 30.36 28.36 -22.99
C LYS A 7 31.16 27.07 -22.81
N PRO A 8 31.90 26.91 -21.69
CA PRO A 8 32.51 25.64 -21.34
C PRO A 8 31.49 24.51 -21.35
N LEU A 9 31.78 23.42 -22.06
CA LEU A 9 30.93 22.24 -22.13
C LEU A 9 31.19 21.35 -20.91
N SER A 10 30.13 20.93 -20.22
CA SER A 10 30.17 19.84 -19.24
C SER A 10 29.49 18.63 -19.84
N VAL A 11 30.19 17.49 -19.89
CA VAL A 11 29.74 16.30 -20.62
C VAL A 11 29.38 15.19 -19.65
N LEU A 12 28.18 14.63 -19.83
CA LEU A 12 27.78 13.36 -19.21
C LEU A 12 28.02 12.24 -20.20
N THR A 13 28.82 11.23 -19.81
CA THR A 13 29.07 10.04 -20.62
C THR A 13 28.37 8.82 -20.00
N VAL A 14 27.78 7.99 -20.84
CA VAL A 14 27.09 6.75 -20.47
C VAL A 14 27.67 5.64 -21.32
N GLY A 15 27.92 4.47 -20.74
CA GLY A 15 28.51 3.33 -21.44
C GLY A 15 30.04 3.30 -21.29
N VAL A 16 30.76 3.03 -22.38
CA VAL A 16 32.20 2.76 -22.34
C VAL A 16 32.99 3.98 -21.86
N SER A 17 33.81 3.82 -20.82
CA SER A 17 34.57 4.90 -20.18
C SER A 17 35.57 5.60 -21.12
N SER A 18 36.04 4.92 -22.15
CA SER A 18 37.02 5.44 -23.11
C SER A 18 36.58 6.71 -23.82
N PHE A 19 35.27 6.93 -23.98
CA PHE A 19 34.75 8.19 -24.53
C PHE A 19 34.86 9.34 -23.52
N GLY A 20 34.63 9.07 -22.23
CA GLY A 20 34.85 10.05 -21.18
C GLY A 20 36.32 10.41 -21.03
N ASP A 21 37.19 9.40 -21.07
CA ASP A 21 38.65 9.59 -20.97
C ASP A 21 39.19 10.49 -22.07
N ALA A 22 38.76 10.29 -23.32
CA ALA A 22 39.18 11.11 -24.45
C ALA A 22 38.77 12.59 -24.28
N ILE A 23 37.55 12.85 -23.78
CA ILE A 23 37.05 14.21 -23.58
C ILE A 23 37.75 14.89 -22.41
N ALA A 24 38.03 14.15 -21.33
CA ALA A 24 38.79 14.63 -20.19
C ALA A 24 40.24 15.00 -20.59
N GLN A 25 40.88 14.20 -21.45
CA GLN A 25 42.21 14.50 -22.00
C GLN A 25 42.24 15.79 -22.82
N CYS A 26 41.13 16.16 -23.47
CA CYS A 26 40.98 17.44 -24.15
C CYS A 26 40.67 18.63 -23.21
N GLY A 27 40.64 18.42 -21.89
CA GLY A 27 40.49 19.46 -20.88
C GLY A 27 39.04 19.87 -20.58
N ALA A 28 38.04 19.14 -21.07
CA ALA A 28 36.63 19.40 -20.76
C ALA A 28 36.19 18.63 -19.49
N PRO A 29 35.32 19.21 -18.64
CA PRO A 29 34.75 18.51 -17.50
C PRO A 29 33.81 17.38 -17.97
N VAL A 30 34.07 16.16 -17.48
CA VAL A 30 33.29 14.95 -17.78
C VAL A 30 32.81 14.30 -16.49
N THR A 31 31.56 13.85 -16.48
CA THR A 31 31.03 12.94 -15.47
C THR A 31 30.63 11.63 -16.16
N GLN A 32 31.38 10.57 -15.88
CA GLN A 32 31.02 9.23 -16.32
C GLN A 32 29.91 8.71 -15.42
N LEU A 33 28.76 8.41 -16.02
CA LEU A 33 27.68 7.72 -15.34
C LEU A 33 27.98 6.23 -15.34
N ASP A 34 28.02 5.66 -14.13
CA ASP A 34 28.07 4.22 -13.94
C ASP A 34 26.71 3.63 -14.29
N TRP A 35 26.57 3.20 -15.54
CA TRP A 35 25.35 2.64 -16.08
C TRP A 35 25.66 1.32 -16.78
N VAL A 36 24.88 0.31 -16.42
CA VAL A 36 24.90 -1.00 -17.08
C VAL A 36 23.46 -1.35 -17.50
N PRO A 37 23.29 -2.06 -18.64
CA PRO A 37 21.98 -2.59 -18.98
C PRO A 37 21.44 -3.47 -17.84
N PRO A 38 20.15 -3.40 -17.49
CA PRO A 38 19.57 -4.06 -16.32
C PRO A 38 19.52 -5.60 -16.41
N ALA A 39 20.13 -6.20 -17.45
CA ALA A 39 20.16 -7.64 -17.69
C ALA A 39 21.21 -8.40 -16.85
N GLY A 40 22.12 -7.70 -16.15
CA GLY A 40 23.11 -8.35 -15.27
C GLY A 40 24.03 -9.37 -15.97
N GLY A 41 24.28 -9.19 -17.27
CA GLY A 41 25.06 -10.12 -18.09
C GLY A 41 24.26 -11.28 -18.72
N ASP A 42 22.97 -11.39 -18.43
CA ASP A 42 22.10 -12.36 -19.11
C ASP A 42 21.84 -11.91 -20.55
N ARG A 43 22.41 -12.67 -21.50
CA ARG A 43 22.29 -12.38 -22.93
C ARG A 43 20.85 -12.43 -23.43
N GLN A 44 20.04 -13.37 -22.97
CA GLN A 44 18.66 -13.50 -23.44
C GLN A 44 17.81 -12.32 -22.98
N VAL A 45 17.99 -11.90 -21.73
CA VAL A 45 17.32 -10.71 -21.18
C VAL A 45 17.79 -9.45 -21.89
N ALA A 46 19.09 -9.30 -22.14
CA ALA A 46 19.65 -8.16 -22.86
C ALA A 46 19.09 -8.05 -24.29
N GLU A 47 19.03 -9.16 -25.03
CA GLU A 47 18.47 -9.20 -26.38
C GLU A 47 16.96 -8.90 -26.37
N ALA A 48 16.22 -9.41 -25.39
CA ALA A 48 14.79 -9.10 -25.24
C ALA A 48 14.58 -7.61 -24.94
N LEU A 49 15.34 -7.03 -24.01
CA LEU A 49 15.29 -5.60 -23.70
C LEU A 49 15.64 -4.75 -24.93
N ALA A 50 16.69 -5.09 -25.67
CA ALA A 50 17.07 -4.36 -26.87
C ALA A 50 15.96 -4.35 -27.95
N ARG A 51 15.17 -5.43 -28.05
CA ARG A 51 14.03 -5.51 -28.97
C ARG A 51 12.80 -4.76 -28.46
N LEU A 52 12.59 -4.70 -27.15
CA LEU A 52 11.37 -4.16 -26.53
C LEU A 52 11.52 -2.70 -26.08
N LEU A 53 12.75 -2.19 -25.94
CA LEU A 53 13.01 -0.82 -25.55
C LEU A 53 12.47 0.13 -26.63
N ASN A 54 11.65 1.09 -26.22
CA ASN A 54 10.93 2.02 -27.11
C ASN A 54 10.05 1.33 -28.16
N GLU A 55 9.58 0.11 -27.89
CA GLU A 55 8.62 -0.56 -28.77
C GLU A 55 7.32 0.26 -28.79
N PRO A 56 6.84 0.74 -29.96
CA PRO A 56 5.75 1.71 -30.03
C PRO A 56 4.43 1.26 -29.40
N MET A 57 4.08 -0.04 -29.49
CA MET A 57 2.87 -0.56 -28.89
C MET A 57 2.96 -0.58 -27.35
N VAL A 58 4.13 -0.95 -26.78
CA VAL A 58 4.39 -0.89 -25.34
C VAL A 58 4.35 0.54 -24.83
N GLU A 59 4.98 1.49 -25.53
CA GLU A 59 4.97 2.91 -25.16
C GLU A 59 3.56 3.50 -25.18
N ALA A 60 2.77 3.19 -26.22
CA ALA A 60 1.37 3.62 -26.29
C ALA A 60 0.51 3.02 -25.17
N ALA A 61 0.73 1.75 -24.83
CA ALA A 61 0.03 1.09 -23.73
C ALA A 61 0.43 1.67 -22.36
N ASN A 62 1.71 1.98 -22.16
CA ASN A 62 2.22 2.61 -20.96
C ASN A 62 1.64 4.02 -20.77
N ALA A 63 1.64 4.85 -21.83
CA ALA A 63 1.03 6.16 -21.80
C ALA A 63 -0.44 6.09 -21.36
N LYS A 64 -1.21 5.18 -21.94
CA LYS A 64 -2.61 4.94 -21.55
C LYS A 64 -2.75 4.51 -20.08
N ALA A 65 -1.88 3.63 -19.58
CA ALA A 65 -1.91 3.19 -18.19
C ALA A 65 -1.59 4.34 -17.22
N VAL A 66 -0.57 5.14 -17.52
CA VAL A 66 -0.19 6.33 -16.76
C VAL A 66 -1.30 7.38 -16.79
N ASP A 67 -1.94 7.61 -17.93
CA ASP A 67 -3.05 8.55 -18.06
C ASP A 67 -4.22 8.16 -17.13
N ARG A 68 -4.57 6.87 -17.04
CA ARG A 68 -5.59 6.37 -16.10
C ARG A 68 -5.19 6.58 -14.64
N TYR A 69 -3.93 6.30 -14.29
CA TYR A 69 -3.41 6.56 -12.96
C TYR A 69 -3.49 8.05 -12.58
N LEU A 70 -3.09 8.94 -13.50
CA LEU A 70 -3.11 10.38 -13.31
C LEU A 70 -4.54 10.95 -13.25
N ALA A 71 -5.46 10.40 -14.06
CA ALA A 71 -6.86 10.81 -14.09
C ALA A 71 -7.69 10.33 -12.89
N ALA A 72 -7.26 9.27 -12.20
CA ALA A 72 -7.96 8.74 -11.02
C ALA A 72 -8.21 9.81 -9.95
N GLN A 73 -9.35 9.75 -9.27
CA GLN A 73 -9.73 10.69 -8.21
C GLN A 73 -10.13 9.89 -6.96
N PRO A 74 -9.16 9.37 -6.18
CA PRO A 74 -9.47 8.63 -4.97
C PRO A 74 -10.13 9.54 -3.93
N ARG A 75 -11.29 9.12 -3.45
CA ARG A 75 -12.08 9.80 -2.42
C ARG A 75 -12.35 8.87 -1.27
N LEU A 76 -12.05 9.32 -0.06
CA LEU A 76 -12.47 8.60 1.14
C LEU A 76 -13.98 8.80 1.31
N SER A 77 -14.73 7.71 1.16
CA SER A 77 -16.19 7.75 1.07
C SER A 77 -16.85 7.37 2.40
N THR A 78 -16.45 6.24 2.99
CA THR A 78 -17.05 5.74 4.24
C THR A 78 -16.15 4.72 4.95
N VAL A 79 -16.63 4.19 6.08
CA VAL A 79 -16.11 2.97 6.74
C VAL A 79 -17.13 1.86 6.59
N GLY A 80 -16.71 0.73 6.01
CA GLY A 80 -17.53 -0.47 5.83
C GLY A 80 -17.07 -1.63 6.69
N ILE A 81 -17.82 -2.74 6.68
CA ILE A 81 -17.40 -4.02 7.26
C ILE A 81 -16.88 -4.91 6.12
N ALA A 82 -15.74 -5.58 6.34
CA ALA A 82 -15.01 -6.24 5.27
C ALA A 82 -15.88 -7.18 4.41
N ARG A 83 -16.63 -8.10 5.03
CA ARG A 83 -17.51 -9.05 4.33
C ARG A 83 -18.64 -8.41 3.53
N GLU A 84 -19.00 -7.16 3.85
CA GLU A 84 -20.11 -6.45 3.21
C GLU A 84 -19.65 -5.65 1.99
N VAL A 85 -18.39 -5.22 1.96
CA VAL A 85 -17.88 -4.28 0.95
C VAL A 85 -16.72 -4.82 0.11
N LEU A 86 -15.92 -5.77 0.60
CA LEU A 86 -14.83 -6.33 -0.18
C LEU A 86 -15.36 -7.32 -1.24
N PRO A 87 -14.96 -7.17 -2.52
CA PRO A 87 -15.37 -8.07 -3.57
C PRO A 87 -14.85 -9.48 -3.30
N ARG A 88 -15.71 -10.49 -3.49
CA ARG A 88 -15.37 -11.92 -3.39
C ARG A 88 -14.85 -12.37 -2.02
N MET A 89 -15.12 -11.61 -0.95
CA MET A 89 -14.78 -12.05 0.41
C MET A 89 -15.82 -13.06 0.92
N ASP A 90 -15.38 -14.26 1.30
CA ASP A 90 -16.23 -15.30 1.89
C ASP A 90 -16.24 -15.24 3.43
N ARG A 91 -17.19 -15.91 4.08
CA ARG A 91 -17.36 -15.98 5.54
C ARG A 91 -16.19 -16.66 6.26
N ARG A 92 -15.45 -17.56 5.59
CA ARG A 92 -14.30 -18.31 6.11
C ARG A 92 -13.02 -17.94 5.36
N MET A 93 -12.75 -16.63 5.25
CA MET A 93 -11.59 -16.10 4.54
C MET A 93 -10.87 -15.06 5.38
N ILE A 94 -9.54 -15.10 5.38
CA ILE A 94 -8.68 -14.08 5.95
C ILE A 94 -7.74 -13.57 4.87
N LEU A 95 -7.75 -12.26 4.64
CA LEU A 95 -6.85 -11.63 3.69
C LEU A 95 -5.50 -11.30 4.35
N HIS A 96 -4.44 -11.23 3.54
CA HIS A 96 -3.09 -10.87 4.00
C HIS A 96 -2.34 -9.97 3.02
N ALA A 97 -1.28 -9.30 3.50
CA ALA A 97 -0.37 -8.53 2.64
C ALA A 97 0.47 -9.44 1.72
N GLY A 98 0.96 -8.88 0.61
CA GLY A 98 1.91 -9.54 -0.30
C GLY A 98 1.29 -10.49 -1.33
N PRO A 99 2.13 -11.24 -2.07
CA PRO A 99 1.69 -12.26 -3.03
C PRO A 99 1.10 -13.50 -2.32
N PRO A 100 0.41 -14.41 -3.06
CA PRO A 100 -0.15 -15.65 -2.52
C PRO A 100 0.89 -16.46 -1.73
N ILE A 101 0.49 -16.96 -0.56
CA ILE A 101 1.36 -17.79 0.29
C ILE A 101 0.53 -18.73 1.14
N ASP A 102 0.94 -20.00 1.20
CA ASP A 102 0.28 -20.99 2.06
C ASP A 102 0.66 -20.77 3.54
N TRP A 103 -0.26 -21.13 4.44
CA TRP A 103 -0.07 -21.06 5.89
C TRP A 103 1.28 -21.61 6.38
N ALA A 104 1.69 -22.77 5.85
CA ALA A 104 2.93 -23.46 6.20
C ALA A 104 4.20 -22.67 5.87
N ARG A 105 4.12 -21.67 4.98
CA ARG A 105 5.24 -20.80 4.59
C ARG A 105 5.18 -19.43 5.24
N MET A 106 4.03 -19.00 5.76
CA MET A 106 3.87 -17.69 6.39
C MET A 106 4.85 -17.48 7.56
N CYS A 107 5.38 -16.25 7.67
CA CYS A 107 6.30 -15.88 8.75
C CYS A 107 5.60 -15.76 10.12
N GLY A 108 6.38 -15.76 11.20
CA GLY A 108 5.87 -15.70 12.58
C GLY A 108 4.85 -14.57 12.84
N PRO A 109 5.18 -13.30 12.53
CA PRO A 109 4.25 -12.18 12.70
C PRO A 109 2.93 -12.36 11.95
N MET A 110 2.97 -12.83 10.70
CA MET A 110 1.76 -13.08 9.90
C MET A 110 0.90 -14.19 10.53
N ARG A 111 1.51 -15.29 10.97
CA ARG A 111 0.80 -16.36 11.69
C ARG A 111 0.17 -15.87 12.99
N GLY A 112 0.89 -15.06 13.76
CA GLY A 112 0.38 -14.45 14.99
C GLY A 112 -0.84 -13.56 14.73
N ALA A 113 -0.80 -12.77 13.65
CA ALA A 113 -1.88 -11.90 13.24
C ALA A 113 -3.12 -12.69 12.79
N ILE A 114 -2.93 -13.77 12.02
CA ILE A 114 -4.02 -14.67 11.64
C ILE A 114 -4.66 -15.33 12.87
N VAL A 115 -3.85 -15.82 13.80
CA VAL A 115 -4.36 -16.37 15.08
C VAL A 115 -5.21 -15.34 15.81
N GLY A 116 -4.75 -14.09 15.90
CA GLY A 116 -5.53 -13.02 16.51
C GLY A 116 -6.84 -12.73 15.76
N ALA A 117 -6.82 -12.74 14.43
CA ALA A 117 -8.03 -12.57 13.61
C ALA A 117 -9.05 -13.71 13.83
N ILE A 118 -8.60 -14.97 13.90
CA ILE A 118 -9.44 -16.14 14.18
C ILE A 118 -10.12 -16.00 15.55
N LEU A 119 -9.37 -15.57 16.57
CA LEU A 119 -9.91 -15.30 17.91
C LEU A 119 -10.89 -14.13 17.90
N TYR A 120 -10.56 -13.05 17.18
CA TYR A 120 -11.42 -11.87 17.03
C TYR A 120 -12.76 -12.19 16.36
N GLU A 121 -12.77 -13.08 15.36
CA GLU A 121 -13.97 -13.57 14.70
C GLU A 121 -14.74 -14.61 15.53
N GLY A 122 -14.19 -15.07 16.66
CA GLY A 122 -14.80 -16.08 17.51
C GLY A 122 -14.83 -17.48 16.90
N TRP A 123 -13.92 -17.76 15.97
CA TRP A 123 -13.84 -19.07 15.29
C TRP A 123 -13.09 -20.12 16.13
N ALA A 124 -12.31 -19.68 17.10
CA ALA A 124 -11.68 -20.49 18.12
C ALA A 124 -11.66 -19.71 19.44
N ASP A 125 -11.54 -20.43 20.55
CA ASP A 125 -11.53 -19.90 21.92
C ASP A 125 -10.13 -19.90 22.57
N SER A 126 -9.10 -20.38 21.86
CA SER A 126 -7.72 -20.35 22.32
C SER A 126 -6.72 -20.22 21.17
N PRO A 127 -5.52 -19.64 21.41
CA PRO A 127 -4.48 -19.53 20.38
C PRO A 127 -4.11 -20.89 19.78
N GLN A 128 -4.10 -21.96 20.57
CA GLN A 128 -3.76 -23.31 20.10
C GLN A 128 -4.82 -23.85 19.14
N ARG A 129 -6.10 -23.67 19.47
CA ARG A 129 -7.21 -24.06 18.57
C ARG A 129 -7.25 -23.18 17.32
N ALA A 130 -6.93 -21.90 17.45
CA ALA A 130 -6.82 -21.00 16.30
C ALA A 130 -5.70 -21.42 15.33
N GLN A 131 -4.53 -21.82 15.85
CA GLN A 131 -3.45 -22.37 15.03
C GLN A 131 -3.83 -23.68 14.35
N ALA A 132 -4.50 -24.59 15.07
CA ALA A 132 -4.99 -25.84 14.49
C ALA A 132 -6.02 -25.58 13.38
N LEU A 133 -6.95 -24.65 13.59
CA LEU A 133 -7.95 -24.26 12.59
C LEU A 133 -7.29 -23.64 11.35
N ALA A 134 -6.31 -22.74 11.53
CA ALA A 134 -5.55 -22.16 10.43
C ALA A 134 -4.78 -23.21 9.61
N ALA A 135 -4.25 -24.25 10.26
CA ALA A 135 -3.55 -25.34 9.60
C ALA A 135 -4.48 -26.38 8.96
N GLY A 136 -5.75 -26.44 9.37
CA GLY A 136 -6.71 -27.47 8.98
C GLY A 136 -7.32 -27.33 7.59
N GLY A 137 -7.07 -26.21 6.90
CA GLY A 137 -7.60 -25.95 5.54
C GLY A 137 -9.05 -25.46 5.50
N GLU A 138 -9.67 -25.21 6.66
CA GLU A 138 -11.05 -24.69 6.77
C GLU A 138 -11.14 -23.16 6.52
N ILE A 139 -10.00 -22.46 6.52
CA ILE A 139 -9.90 -21.01 6.29
C ILE A 139 -9.13 -20.78 4.99
N ALA A 140 -9.74 -20.01 4.08
CA ALA A 140 -9.06 -19.53 2.89
C ALA A 140 -8.14 -18.33 3.24
N PHE A 141 -6.90 -18.36 2.76
CA PHE A 141 -5.96 -17.25 2.86
C PHE A 141 -5.73 -16.65 1.48
N GLU A 142 -6.02 -15.36 1.32
CA GLU A 142 -5.92 -14.67 0.04
C GLU A 142 -5.18 -13.33 0.16
N PRO A 143 -4.38 -12.94 -0.84
CA PRO A 143 -3.83 -11.59 -0.92
C PRO A 143 -4.91 -10.51 -0.91
N CYS A 144 -4.72 -9.45 -0.12
CA CYS A 144 -5.57 -8.25 -0.17
C CYS A 144 -5.73 -7.72 -1.60
N HIS A 145 -4.66 -7.78 -2.41
CA HIS A 145 -4.66 -7.29 -3.79
C HIS A 145 -5.64 -8.02 -4.72
N HIS A 146 -6.08 -9.24 -4.39
CA HIS A 146 -7.10 -10.00 -5.14
C HIS A 146 -8.53 -9.52 -4.84
N HIS A 147 -8.71 -8.77 -3.75
CA HIS A 147 -10.00 -8.30 -3.24
C HIS A 147 -10.10 -6.77 -3.24
N ALA A 148 -9.41 -6.11 -4.18
CA ALA A 148 -9.31 -4.65 -4.27
C ALA A 148 -8.84 -3.98 -2.95
N ALA A 149 -8.16 -4.74 -2.09
CA ALA A 149 -7.74 -4.28 -0.78
C ALA A 149 -6.21 -4.18 -0.69
N VAL A 150 -5.75 -3.48 0.33
CA VAL A 150 -4.36 -3.43 0.78
C VAL A 150 -4.34 -3.37 2.30
N GLY A 151 -3.28 -3.86 2.92
CA GLY A 151 -3.12 -3.78 4.37
C GLY A 151 -1.64 -3.61 4.73
N PRO A 152 -1.31 -2.73 5.70
CA PRO A 152 0.07 -2.53 6.11
C PRO A 152 0.60 -3.71 6.92
N MET A 153 1.91 -3.94 6.82
CA MET A 153 2.64 -4.99 7.57
C MET A 153 2.09 -6.40 7.28
N ALA A 154 1.58 -7.14 8.27
CA ALA A 154 0.92 -8.43 8.00
C ALA A 154 -0.34 -8.27 7.13
N GLY A 155 -0.96 -7.08 7.16
CA GLY A 155 -2.10 -6.72 6.32
C GLY A 155 -3.34 -7.58 6.51
N ILE A 156 -3.53 -8.12 7.71
CA ILE A 156 -4.63 -9.04 7.99
C ILE A 156 -5.98 -8.31 7.97
N ILE A 157 -6.93 -8.87 7.21
CA ILE A 157 -8.33 -8.43 7.16
C ILE A 157 -9.22 -9.67 7.29
N SER A 158 -10.05 -9.72 8.33
CA SER A 158 -11.06 -10.77 8.53
C SER A 158 -12.48 -10.23 8.34
N PRO A 159 -13.50 -11.09 8.16
CA PRO A 159 -14.83 -10.70 7.67
C PRO A 159 -15.55 -9.61 8.47
N SER A 160 -15.36 -9.57 9.79
CA SER A 160 -16.01 -8.59 10.68
C SER A 160 -15.17 -7.33 10.91
N MET A 161 -13.93 -7.27 10.41
CA MET A 161 -13.09 -6.09 10.59
C MET A 161 -13.65 -4.89 9.82
N PRO A 162 -13.61 -3.68 10.41
CA PRO A 162 -13.91 -2.47 9.68
C PRO A 162 -12.81 -2.16 8.66
N VAL A 163 -13.21 -1.56 7.55
CA VAL A 163 -12.32 -1.14 6.46
C VAL A 163 -12.69 0.26 5.97
N TRP A 164 -11.67 1.04 5.61
CA TRP A 164 -11.83 2.24 4.81
C TRP A 164 -12.34 1.88 3.42
N VAL A 165 -13.31 2.66 2.92
CA VAL A 165 -13.81 2.57 1.56
C VAL A 165 -13.36 3.80 0.79
N VAL A 166 -12.47 3.60 -0.18
CA VAL A 166 -12.00 4.64 -1.09
C VAL A 166 -12.62 4.40 -2.46
N THR A 167 -13.43 5.34 -2.95
CA THR A 167 -14.01 5.31 -4.29
C THR A 167 -13.12 6.05 -5.27
N ASN A 168 -13.16 5.68 -6.54
CA ASN A 168 -12.52 6.41 -7.64
C ASN A 168 -13.57 6.70 -8.72
N PRO A 169 -14.33 7.81 -8.59
CA PRO A 169 -15.40 8.13 -9.52
C PRO A 169 -14.94 8.25 -10.98
N ALA A 170 -13.68 8.64 -11.22
CA ALA A 170 -13.13 8.79 -12.58
C ALA A 170 -13.10 7.47 -13.38
N HIS A 171 -13.00 6.32 -12.70
CA HIS A 171 -12.95 5.01 -13.34
C HIS A 171 -13.96 3.99 -12.77
N GLY A 172 -14.77 4.39 -11.79
CA GLY A 172 -15.84 3.57 -11.21
C GLY A 172 -15.36 2.41 -10.34
N ASN A 173 -14.08 2.35 -9.98
CA ASN A 173 -13.53 1.33 -9.09
C ASN A 173 -13.45 1.82 -7.64
N SER A 174 -13.32 0.88 -6.71
CA SER A 174 -13.11 1.15 -5.28
C SER A 174 -11.90 0.36 -4.77
N ALA A 175 -11.29 0.85 -3.70
CA ALA A 175 -10.24 0.15 -2.98
C ALA A 175 -10.45 0.24 -1.46
N TYR A 176 -9.88 -0.74 -0.75
CA TYR A 176 -10.13 -0.93 0.67
C TYR A 176 -8.83 -1.08 1.47
N SER A 177 -8.86 -0.67 2.73
CA SER A 177 -7.81 -1.00 3.70
C SER A 177 -8.42 -1.16 5.08
N ASN A 178 -7.87 -2.04 5.91
CA ASN A 178 -8.21 -2.07 7.33
C ASN A 178 -7.88 -0.75 8.03
N LEU A 179 -8.37 -0.55 9.26
CA LEU A 179 -8.08 0.64 10.07
C LEU A 179 -6.74 0.47 10.81
N ASN A 180 -6.07 1.59 11.10
CA ASN A 180 -4.85 1.59 11.89
C ASN A 180 -5.18 1.34 13.38
N GLU A 181 -4.53 0.35 13.98
CA GLU A 181 -4.78 -0.10 15.36
C GLU A 181 -4.06 0.72 16.45
N GLY A 182 -3.29 1.73 16.06
CA GLY A 182 -2.44 2.50 16.95
C GLY A 182 -0.98 2.04 16.98
N LEU A 183 -0.29 2.43 18.05
CA LEU A 183 1.11 2.13 18.32
C LEU A 183 1.24 0.99 19.35
N GLY A 184 2.43 0.39 19.45
CA GLY A 184 2.74 -0.66 20.42
C GLY A 184 2.31 -2.06 19.97
N LYS A 185 1.72 -2.85 20.88
CA LYS A 185 1.26 -4.21 20.59
C LYS A 185 -0.01 -4.14 19.74
N VAL A 186 0.09 -4.55 18.48
CA VAL A 186 -0.98 -4.50 17.48
C VAL A 186 -0.97 -5.75 16.59
N LEU A 187 -2.14 -6.10 16.05
CA LEU A 187 -2.34 -7.29 15.22
C LEU A 187 -1.48 -7.26 13.97
N ARG A 188 -1.30 -6.10 13.32
CA ARG A 188 -0.47 -5.95 12.12
C ARG A 188 1.01 -6.35 12.30
N PHE A 189 1.49 -6.45 13.54
CA PHE A 189 2.82 -6.97 13.89
C PHE A 189 2.81 -8.39 14.50
N GLY A 190 1.64 -9.05 14.52
CA GLY A 190 1.46 -10.41 15.00
C GLY A 190 1.07 -10.54 16.47
N ALA A 191 0.89 -9.44 17.19
CA ALA A 191 0.42 -9.49 18.57
C ALA A 191 -1.07 -9.87 18.63
N ASN A 192 -1.44 -10.77 19.55
CA ASN A 192 -2.80 -11.30 19.67
C ASN A 192 -3.24 -11.51 21.13
N SER A 193 -2.73 -10.67 22.04
CA SER A 193 -3.12 -10.67 23.45
C SER A 193 -4.57 -10.17 23.65
N ALA A 194 -5.13 -10.40 24.84
CA ALA A 194 -6.47 -9.92 25.20
C ALA A 194 -6.64 -8.39 25.05
N GLU A 195 -5.58 -7.61 25.27
CA GLU A 195 -5.56 -6.16 25.04
C GLU A 195 -5.74 -5.82 23.56
N VAL A 196 -5.05 -6.53 22.66
CA VAL A 196 -5.18 -6.35 21.21
C VAL A 196 -6.60 -6.70 20.76
N LEU A 197 -7.14 -7.84 21.21
CA LEU A 197 -8.50 -8.26 20.83
C LEU A 197 -9.57 -7.30 21.37
N THR A 198 -9.41 -6.79 22.60
CA THR A 198 -10.27 -5.75 23.17
C THR A 198 -10.23 -4.48 22.34
N ARG A 199 -9.04 -4.04 21.90
CA ARG A 199 -8.90 -2.87 21.03
C ARG A 199 -9.57 -3.08 19.68
N LEU A 200 -9.38 -4.24 19.04
CA LEU A 200 -10.05 -4.56 17.77
C LEU A 200 -11.58 -4.53 17.92
N LYS A 201 -12.12 -5.04 19.05
CA LYS A 201 -13.56 -4.97 19.34
C LYS A 201 -14.05 -3.55 19.61
N TRP A 202 -13.26 -2.71 20.28
CA TRP A 202 -13.56 -1.28 20.39
C TRP A 202 -13.52 -0.58 19.03
N MET A 203 -12.56 -0.93 18.17
CA MET A 203 -12.49 -0.37 16.82
C MET A 203 -13.73 -0.74 15.99
N GLU A 204 -14.18 -1.98 16.09
CA GLU A 204 -15.41 -2.47 15.44
C GLU A 204 -16.66 -1.76 15.96
N LYS A 205 -16.79 -1.60 17.28
CA LYS A 205 -18.04 -1.15 17.93
C LYS A 205 -18.15 0.35 18.14
N THR A 206 -17.03 1.06 18.23
CA THR A 206 -16.99 2.48 18.60
C THR A 206 -16.28 3.29 17.52
N LEU A 207 -15.02 2.96 17.18
CA LEU A 207 -14.24 3.75 16.22
C LEU A 207 -14.90 3.79 14.84
N ALA A 208 -15.21 2.62 14.26
CA ALA A 208 -15.73 2.52 12.91
C ALA A 208 -17.13 3.14 12.75
N PRO A 209 -18.13 2.88 13.61
CA PRO A 209 -19.44 3.53 13.50
C PRO A 209 -19.38 5.04 13.69
N THR A 210 -18.53 5.53 14.60
CA THR A 210 -18.36 6.97 14.85
C THR A 210 -17.70 7.67 13.66
N LEU A 211 -16.66 7.07 13.07
CA LEU A 211 -16.05 7.56 11.84
C LEU A 211 -17.01 7.54 10.66
N ARG A 212 -17.81 6.48 10.52
CA ARG A 212 -18.85 6.37 9.50
C ARG A 212 -19.86 7.51 9.61
N ALA A 213 -20.40 7.75 10.81
CA ALA A 213 -21.33 8.85 11.04
C ALA A 213 -20.70 10.22 10.75
N GLY A 214 -19.42 10.41 11.11
CA GLY A 214 -18.66 11.61 10.77
C GLY A 214 -18.51 11.82 9.26
N LEU A 215 -18.20 10.76 8.50
CA LEU A 215 -18.10 10.83 7.04
C LEU A 215 -19.47 11.02 6.36
N GLU A 216 -20.53 10.42 6.89
CA GLU A 216 -21.90 10.66 6.40
C GLU A 216 -22.32 12.13 6.57
N ALA A 217 -21.91 12.77 7.68
CA ALA A 217 -22.15 14.20 7.90
C ALA A 217 -21.23 15.12 7.07
N LEU A 218 -19.99 14.69 6.80
CA LEU A 218 -18.99 15.47 6.06
C LEU A 218 -19.18 15.39 4.54
N GLY A 219 -19.62 14.23 4.04
CA GLY A 219 -19.43 13.81 2.67
C GLY A 219 -18.03 13.25 2.41
N GLU A 220 -17.72 13.04 1.12
CA GLU A 220 -16.45 12.46 0.69
C GLU A 220 -15.25 13.41 0.88
N ILE A 221 -14.07 12.85 1.14
CA ILE A 221 -12.82 13.62 1.19
C ILE A 221 -11.97 13.28 -0.03
N ASP A 222 -11.67 14.28 -0.87
CA ASP A 222 -10.69 14.15 -1.95
C ASP A 222 -9.28 13.89 -1.38
N LEU A 223 -8.71 12.71 -1.67
CA LEU A 223 -7.46 12.27 -1.07
C LEU A 223 -6.23 12.83 -1.78
N LYS A 224 -6.27 13.00 -3.11
CA LYS A 224 -5.17 13.62 -3.89
C LYS A 224 -4.74 14.99 -3.34
N PRO A 225 -5.62 15.99 -3.20
CA PRO A 225 -5.20 17.30 -2.68
C PRO A 225 -4.75 17.25 -1.22
N LEU A 226 -5.35 16.38 -0.38
CA LEU A 226 -4.92 16.19 1.00
C LEU A 226 -3.49 15.61 1.07
N MET A 227 -3.22 14.55 0.29
CA MET A 227 -1.90 13.93 0.20
C MET A 227 -0.87 14.91 -0.39
N ALA A 228 -1.22 15.66 -1.44
CA ALA A 228 -0.33 16.68 -2.00
C ALA A 228 0.04 17.76 -0.98
N GLN A 229 -0.92 18.21 -0.17
CA GLN A 229 -0.66 19.15 0.91
C GLN A 229 0.25 18.54 1.99
N ALA A 230 0.01 17.28 2.37
CA ALA A 230 0.85 16.59 3.34
C ALA A 230 2.31 16.44 2.86
N LEU A 231 2.52 16.14 1.57
CA LEU A 231 3.85 16.10 0.95
C LEU A 231 4.56 17.46 1.06
N HIS A 232 3.86 18.57 0.83
CA HIS A 232 4.40 19.92 1.05
C HIS A 232 4.62 20.28 2.53
N MET A 233 4.10 19.49 3.46
CA MET A 233 4.30 19.62 4.90
C MET A 233 5.35 18.64 5.45
N GLY A 234 6.09 17.95 4.58
CA GLY A 234 7.22 17.10 4.93
C GLY A 234 6.87 15.65 5.24
N ASP A 235 5.64 15.21 4.97
CA ASP A 235 5.29 13.78 4.93
C ASP A 235 5.77 13.15 3.61
N GLU A 236 5.96 11.82 3.62
CA GLU A 236 6.03 11.00 2.40
C GLU A 236 4.85 10.01 2.28
N VAL A 237 3.89 10.10 3.23
CA VAL A 237 2.62 9.36 3.29
C VAL A 237 2.74 7.83 3.29
N HIS A 238 3.90 7.30 3.72
CA HIS A 238 4.16 5.89 3.97
C HIS A 238 4.75 5.67 5.37
N ASN A 239 5.98 6.07 5.64
CA ASN A 239 6.56 6.04 7.00
C ASN A 239 6.11 7.23 7.86
N ARG A 240 6.14 8.43 7.30
CA ARG A 240 5.78 9.70 7.97
C ARG A 240 4.44 10.20 7.45
N ASN A 241 3.47 10.26 8.35
CA ASN A 241 2.06 10.58 8.07
C ASN A 241 1.51 11.65 9.03
N ALA A 242 2.37 12.39 9.74
CA ALA A 242 1.95 13.29 10.80
C ALA A 242 1.11 14.45 10.25
N ALA A 243 1.53 15.04 9.13
CA ALA A 243 0.78 16.11 8.47
C ALA A 243 -0.54 15.57 7.91
N ALA A 244 -0.54 14.42 7.23
CA ALA A 244 -1.75 13.83 6.65
C ALA A 244 -2.78 13.43 7.72
N SER A 245 -2.34 12.83 8.83
CA SER A 245 -3.19 12.49 9.98
C SER A 245 -3.78 13.77 10.61
N SER A 246 -2.98 14.83 10.73
CA SER A 246 -3.43 16.14 11.23
C SER A 246 -4.45 16.83 10.28
N LEU A 247 -4.24 16.73 8.96
CA LEU A 247 -5.18 17.28 7.97
C LEU A 247 -6.49 16.49 7.94
N LEU A 248 -6.43 15.17 8.10
CA LEU A 248 -7.61 14.32 8.20
C LEU A 248 -8.44 14.68 9.44
N ILE A 249 -7.83 14.71 10.63
CA ILE A 249 -8.55 15.01 11.87
C ILE A 249 -9.13 16.43 11.84
N LYS A 250 -8.41 17.41 11.26
CA LYS A 250 -8.92 18.78 11.04
C LYS A 250 -10.22 18.82 10.22
N LYS A 251 -10.38 17.91 9.25
CA LYS A 251 -11.61 17.78 8.45
C LYS A 251 -12.69 17.00 9.19
N LEU A 252 -12.33 15.92 9.89
CA LEU A 252 -13.28 15.02 10.56
C LEU A 252 -13.90 15.63 11.81
N VAL A 253 -13.14 16.36 12.64
CA VAL A 253 -13.61 16.86 13.95
C VAL A 253 -14.92 17.66 13.85
N PRO A 254 -15.05 18.67 12.97
CA PRO A 254 -16.30 19.42 12.84
C PRO A 254 -17.50 18.55 12.43
N ALA A 255 -17.26 17.52 11.62
CA ALA A 255 -18.31 16.61 11.16
C ALA A 255 -18.69 15.57 12.22
N LEU A 256 -17.71 15.04 12.95
CA LEU A 256 -17.93 14.15 14.09
C LEU A 256 -18.81 14.82 15.15
N LEU A 257 -18.54 16.09 15.48
CA LEU A 257 -19.36 16.87 16.42
C LEU A 257 -20.81 17.10 15.93
N LYS A 258 -21.05 17.03 14.62
CA LYS A 258 -22.38 17.21 13.99
C LYS A 258 -23.07 15.90 13.61
N SER A 259 -22.39 14.77 13.77
CA SER A 259 -22.83 13.46 13.27
C SER A 259 -23.99 12.83 14.07
N GLY A 260 -24.26 13.35 15.27
CA GLY A 260 -25.23 12.73 16.20
C GLY A 260 -24.68 11.51 16.95
N ALA A 261 -23.42 11.11 16.73
CA ALA A 261 -22.75 10.09 17.51
C ALA A 261 -22.62 10.51 19.00
N PRO A 262 -22.60 9.56 19.96
CA PRO A 262 -22.43 9.89 21.37
C PRO A 262 -21.17 10.73 21.62
N ALA A 263 -21.30 11.81 22.38
CA ALA A 263 -20.19 12.75 22.62
C ALA A 263 -18.95 12.07 23.24
N GLY A 264 -19.14 11.07 24.10
CA GLY A 264 -18.06 10.28 24.69
C GLY A 264 -17.32 9.40 23.67
N ASP A 265 -18.02 8.88 22.66
CA ASP A 265 -17.40 8.10 21.58
C ASP A 265 -16.63 9.03 20.62
N VAL A 266 -17.22 10.19 20.29
CA VAL A 266 -16.55 11.23 19.49
C VAL A 266 -15.24 11.67 20.14
N ALA A 267 -15.25 11.94 21.46
CA ALA A 267 -14.04 12.32 22.19
C ALA A 267 -12.95 11.23 22.11
N GLN A 268 -13.31 9.98 22.42
CA GLN A 268 -12.37 8.84 22.35
C GLN A 268 -11.77 8.65 20.95
N VAL A 269 -12.58 8.80 19.89
CA VAL A 269 -12.11 8.67 18.51
C VAL A 269 -11.14 9.79 18.15
N ILE A 270 -11.43 11.03 18.54
CA ILE A 270 -10.54 12.17 18.31
C ILE A 270 -9.22 11.95 19.03
N GLU A 271 -9.24 11.55 20.30
CA GLU A 271 -8.04 11.26 21.10
C GLU A 271 -7.21 10.13 20.49
N PHE A 272 -7.86 9.05 20.03
CA PHE A 272 -7.19 7.92 19.40
C PHE A 272 -6.44 8.32 18.12
N ILE A 273 -7.06 9.15 17.27
CA ILE A 273 -6.43 9.63 16.02
C ILE A 273 -5.33 10.63 16.33
N ALA A 274 -5.58 11.57 17.26
CA ALA A 274 -4.60 12.59 17.65
C ALA A 274 -3.34 12.00 18.28
N GLY A 275 -3.46 10.88 19.00
CA GLY A 275 -2.33 10.14 19.57
C GLY A 275 -1.61 9.22 18.59
N ASN A 276 -1.99 9.19 17.31
CA ASN A 276 -1.47 8.27 16.31
C ASN A 276 -1.11 8.99 15.00
N ASP A 277 0.11 9.50 14.93
CA ASP A 277 0.64 10.16 13.72
C ASP A 277 0.67 9.26 12.48
N HIS A 278 0.48 7.96 12.65
CA HIS A 278 0.51 6.98 11.57
C HIS A 278 -0.90 6.57 11.09
N PHE A 279 -1.97 7.20 11.62
CA PHE A 279 -3.35 6.82 11.34
C PHE A 279 -3.70 6.90 9.84
N PHE A 280 -3.15 7.88 9.12
CA PHE A 280 -3.42 8.09 7.69
C PHE A 280 -2.82 7.02 6.75
N LEU A 281 -1.84 6.21 7.19
CA LEU A 281 -1.16 5.23 6.29
C LEU A 281 -2.17 4.34 5.55
N ASN A 282 -3.15 3.79 6.25
CA ASN A 282 -4.11 2.87 5.66
C ASN A 282 -4.95 3.55 4.56
N ILE A 283 -5.25 4.84 4.74
CA ILE A 283 -6.00 5.64 3.77
C ILE A 283 -5.12 5.96 2.55
N SER A 284 -3.85 6.34 2.75
CA SER A 284 -2.93 6.59 1.63
C SER A 284 -2.69 5.32 0.80
N MET A 285 -2.54 4.16 1.45
CA MET A 285 -2.43 2.87 0.76
C MET A 285 -3.68 2.57 -0.08
N ALA A 286 -4.89 2.74 0.47
CA ALA A 286 -6.14 2.53 -0.27
C ALA A 286 -6.30 3.53 -1.44
N ALA A 287 -5.89 4.79 -1.26
CA ALA A 287 -5.87 5.78 -2.34
C ALA A 287 -4.94 5.36 -3.49
N CYS A 288 -3.71 4.96 -3.18
CA CYS A 288 -2.75 4.47 -4.17
C CYS A 288 -3.27 3.21 -4.87
N LYS A 289 -3.87 2.27 -4.12
CA LYS A 289 -4.50 1.07 -4.68
C LYS A 289 -5.62 1.43 -5.67
N ALA A 290 -6.52 2.35 -5.31
CA ALA A 290 -7.59 2.79 -6.20
C ALA A 290 -7.05 3.40 -7.52
N MET A 291 -5.97 4.18 -7.44
CA MET A 291 -5.32 4.79 -8.61
C MET A 291 -4.58 3.76 -9.48
N LEU A 292 -3.85 2.83 -8.86
CA LEU A 292 -3.09 1.79 -9.56
C LEU A 292 -4.00 0.72 -10.18
N ASP A 293 -5.12 0.41 -9.54
CA ASP A 293 -6.12 -0.52 -10.10
C ASP A 293 -6.78 0.06 -11.35
N ALA A 294 -6.98 1.38 -11.42
CA ALA A 294 -7.44 2.04 -12.65
C ALA A 294 -6.43 1.90 -13.80
N ALA A 295 -5.15 1.84 -13.48
CA ALA A 295 -4.06 1.66 -14.44
C ALA A 295 -3.75 0.20 -14.77
N HIS A 296 -4.38 -0.76 -14.10
CA HIS A 296 -4.18 -2.20 -14.31
C HIS A 296 -5.03 -2.74 -15.47
N GLY A 297 -4.59 -3.86 -16.07
CA GLY A 297 -5.30 -4.52 -17.18
C GLY A 297 -5.21 -3.80 -18.53
N VAL A 298 -4.20 -2.95 -18.74
CA VAL A 298 -3.93 -2.33 -20.04
C VAL A 298 -3.04 -3.27 -20.86
N ALA A 299 -3.62 -3.93 -21.87
CA ALA A 299 -2.90 -4.85 -22.75
C ALA A 299 -1.64 -4.19 -23.33
N GLY A 300 -0.50 -4.90 -23.27
CA GLY A 300 0.80 -4.41 -23.74
C GLY A 300 1.54 -3.48 -22.78
N SER A 301 0.92 -3.02 -21.69
CA SER A 301 1.56 -2.10 -20.74
C SER A 301 2.56 -2.84 -19.84
N SER A 302 3.78 -2.32 -19.74
CA SER A 302 4.83 -2.76 -18.82
C SER A 302 4.82 -2.02 -17.46
N LEU A 303 3.87 -1.10 -17.25
CA LEU A 303 3.68 -0.43 -15.95
C LEU A 303 3.45 -1.43 -14.80
N VAL A 304 4.28 -1.35 -13.76
CA VAL A 304 4.08 -2.05 -12.48
C VAL A 304 2.93 -1.39 -11.72
N THR A 305 1.90 -2.17 -11.39
CA THR A 305 0.71 -1.68 -10.68
C THR A 305 0.58 -2.22 -9.27
N VAL A 306 1.39 -3.20 -8.90
CA VAL A 306 1.48 -3.71 -7.53
C VAL A 306 2.93 -3.99 -7.18
N MET A 307 3.34 -3.55 -6.00
CA MET A 307 4.53 -4.00 -5.29
C MET A 307 4.11 -4.33 -3.87
N ALA A 308 4.31 -5.58 -3.44
CA ALA A 308 3.86 -6.01 -2.12
C ALA A 308 4.78 -7.11 -1.58
N ARG A 309 4.80 -7.27 -0.25
CA ARG A 309 5.55 -8.34 0.41
C ARG A 309 4.75 -8.95 1.54
N ASN A 310 4.94 -10.25 1.78
CA ASN A 310 4.27 -11.02 2.84
C ASN A 310 5.23 -11.40 3.99
N GLY A 311 6.44 -10.82 4.01
CA GLY A 311 7.50 -11.15 4.97
C GLY A 311 8.35 -12.37 4.60
N VAL A 312 8.05 -13.01 3.46
CA VAL A 312 8.82 -14.15 2.91
C VAL A 312 9.19 -13.87 1.45
N GLU A 313 8.21 -13.43 0.67
CA GLU A 313 8.35 -13.07 -0.73
C GLU A 313 7.98 -11.60 -0.96
N PHE A 314 8.72 -10.97 -1.88
CA PHE A 314 8.31 -9.74 -2.53
C PHE A 314 7.72 -10.10 -3.90
N GLY A 315 6.61 -9.47 -4.24
CA GLY A 315 5.87 -9.74 -5.47
C GLY A 315 5.48 -8.46 -6.19
N ILE A 316 5.51 -8.52 -7.52
CA ILE A 316 4.97 -7.47 -8.38
C ILE A 316 3.86 -8.00 -9.28
N ARG A 317 2.99 -7.08 -9.72
CA ARG A 317 2.08 -7.29 -10.85
C ARG A 317 2.26 -6.17 -11.87
N VAL A 318 2.13 -6.52 -13.15
CA VAL A 318 2.33 -5.64 -14.29
C VAL A 318 1.02 -5.52 -15.06
N SER A 319 0.65 -4.31 -15.46
CA SER A 319 -0.66 -3.98 -16.04
C SER A 319 -1.07 -4.89 -17.21
N GLY A 320 -0.17 -5.10 -18.17
CA GLY A 320 -0.43 -5.92 -19.35
C GLY A 320 -0.40 -7.44 -19.13
N LEU A 321 -0.07 -7.90 -17.92
CA LEU A 321 0.08 -9.32 -17.58
C LEU A 321 -1.01 -9.83 -16.63
N GLY A 322 -2.05 -9.03 -16.40
CA GLY A 322 -3.24 -9.39 -15.61
C GLY A 322 -2.91 -9.77 -14.17
N ASP A 323 -3.51 -10.87 -13.70
CA ASP A 323 -3.41 -11.33 -12.30
C ASP A 323 -2.11 -12.07 -11.96
N ARG A 324 -1.19 -12.24 -12.92
CA ARG A 324 0.06 -12.97 -12.70
C ARG A 324 0.97 -12.22 -11.72
N TRP A 325 1.42 -12.92 -10.69
CA TRP A 325 2.48 -12.48 -9.79
C TRP A 325 3.86 -12.89 -10.31
N PHE A 326 4.82 -11.99 -10.14
CA PHE A 326 6.25 -12.27 -10.27
C PHE A 326 6.88 -12.07 -8.91
N THR A 327 7.44 -13.15 -8.33
CA THR A 327 7.92 -13.16 -6.95
C THR A 327 9.41 -13.45 -6.87
N THR A 328 10.02 -12.96 -5.79
CA THR A 328 11.40 -13.19 -5.37
C THR A 328 11.44 -13.24 -3.85
N PRO A 329 12.45 -13.83 -3.20
CA PRO A 329 12.61 -13.69 -1.75
C PRO A 329 12.57 -12.23 -1.32
N ALA A 330 11.83 -11.93 -0.26
CA ALA A 330 11.74 -10.57 0.27
C ALA A 330 13.13 -10.12 0.74
N PRO A 331 13.62 -8.93 0.32
CA PRO A 331 14.92 -8.44 0.76
C PRO A 331 14.88 -8.10 2.25
N VAL A 332 16.02 -8.29 2.92
CA VAL A 332 16.22 -7.80 4.28
C VAL A 332 16.29 -6.27 4.24
N VAL A 333 15.60 -5.60 5.17
CA VAL A 333 15.61 -4.14 5.25
C VAL A 333 16.79 -3.72 6.11
N GLU A 334 17.77 -3.06 5.50
CA GLU A 334 18.85 -2.40 6.23
C GLU A 334 18.40 -0.98 6.62
N GLY A 335 18.57 -0.62 7.90
CA GLY A 335 18.14 0.67 8.42
C GLY A 335 18.70 0.96 9.81
N LEU A 336 18.26 2.07 10.39
CA LEU A 336 18.58 2.42 11.77
C LEU A 336 17.65 1.65 12.72
N TYR A 337 18.24 0.87 13.62
CA TYR A 337 17.50 0.09 14.61
C TYR A 337 17.27 0.90 15.89
N PHE A 338 16.16 0.61 16.58
CA PHE A 338 15.94 1.16 17.91
C PHE A 338 16.99 0.63 18.89
N PRO A 339 17.36 1.41 19.93
CA PRO A 339 18.28 0.93 20.95
C PRO A 339 17.84 -0.43 21.52
N GLY A 340 18.74 -1.41 21.46
CA GLY A 340 18.48 -2.78 21.93
C GLY A 340 18.11 -3.81 20.86
N TYR A 341 18.13 -3.44 19.57
CA TYR A 341 17.97 -4.33 18.42
C TYR A 341 19.14 -4.22 17.43
#